data_AF-A0A2V6I1W7-F1
#
_entry.id   AF-A0A2V6I1W7-F1
#
_cell.length_a   1.000
_cell.length_b   1.000
_cell.length_c   1.000
_cell.angle_alpha   90.00
_cell.angle_beta   90.00
_cell.angle_gamma   90.00
#
_symmetry.space_group_name_H-M   'P 1'
#
loop_
_entity.id
_entity.type
_entity.pdbx_description
1 polymer ?
#
loop_
_entity_poly.entity_id
_entity_poly.type
_entity_poly.pdbx_seq_one_letter_code
_entity_poly.pdbx_strand_id
1 'polypeptide(L)' 'MVYHSRGDYPKAAELYRASLKSWEEATDKPPEDYEIVAANYADLLRSLGKARKAQQLEARARKRRRG' A
#
# COMPACT_ATOMS: atom_id res chain seq x y z
N MET A 1 10.67 14.50 -4.27
CA MET A 1 11.55 13.54 -4.95
C MET A 1 10.65 12.63 -5.80
N VAL A 2 10.78 12.76 -7.12
CA VAL A 2 9.75 12.41 -8.11
C VAL A 2 10.05 11.02 -8.68
N TYR A 3 9.33 9.98 -8.25
CA TYR A 3 9.38 8.63 -8.84
C TYR A 3 8.50 8.51 -10.10
N HIS A 4 8.45 9.53 -10.96
CA HIS A 4 7.54 9.54 -12.12
C HIS A 4 8.16 9.01 -13.44
N SER A 5 9.47 8.73 -13.51
CA SER A 5 10.12 8.63 -14.83
C SER A 5 10.42 7.25 -15.38
N ARG A 6 9.99 6.13 -14.77
CA ARG A 6 10.12 4.81 -15.41
C ARG A 6 8.84 4.02 -15.20
N GLY A 7 8.24 3.54 -16.28
CA GLY A 7 6.97 2.80 -16.33
C GLY A 7 6.94 1.47 -15.57
N ASP A 8 7.73 1.29 -14.52
CA ASP A 8 7.75 0.15 -13.60
C ASP A 8 6.76 0.30 -12.44
N TYR A 9 5.70 1.09 -12.63
CA TYR A 9 4.57 1.17 -11.71
C TYR A 9 3.98 -0.21 -11.32
N PRO A 10 3.96 -1.25 -12.19
CA PRO A 10 3.53 -2.59 -11.79
C PRO A 10 4.46 -3.24 -10.77
N LYS A 11 5.77 -3.06 -10.92
CA LYS A 11 6.78 -3.64 -10.02
C LYS A 11 6.74 -2.98 -8.64
N ALA A 12 6.54 -1.67 -8.59
CA ALA A 12 6.31 -0.95 -7.34
C ALA A 12 5.05 -1.44 -6.61
N ALA A 13 3.97 -1.72 -7.35
CA ALA A 13 2.73 -2.26 -6.78
C ALA A 13 2.94 -3.67 -6.16
N GLU A 14 3.75 -4.52 -6.79
CA GLU A 14 4.09 -5.84 -6.22
C GLU A 14 4.94 -5.72 -4.97
N LEU A 15 5.95 -4.84 -4.97
CA LEU A 15 6.79 -4.61 -3.79
C LEU A 15 5.96 -4.12 -2.60
N TYR A 16 5.09 -3.13 -2.81
CA TYR A 16 4.21 -2.65 -1.74
C TYR A 16 3.27 -3.72 -1.22
N ARG A 17 2.68 -4.53 -2.11
CA ARG A 17 1.83 -5.66 -1.70
C ARG A 17 2.61 -6.68 -0.87
N ALA A 18 3.83 -6.99 -1.26
CA ALA A 18 4.68 -7.95 -0.54
C ALA A 18 5.02 -7.42 0.86
N SER A 19 5.46 -6.16 0.99
CA SER A 19 5.77 -5.55 2.29
C SER A 19 4.56 -5.56 3.23
N LEU A 20 3.39 -5.17 2.74
CA LEU A 20 2.16 -5.18 3.55
C LEU A 20 1.79 -6.60 3.98
N LYS A 21 1.93 -7.61 3.09
CA LYS A 21 1.66 -9.01 3.42
C LYS A 21 2.63 -9.52 4.49
N SER A 22 3.92 -9.22 4.37
CA SER A 22 4.93 -9.62 5.36
C SER A 22 4.63 -9.04 6.74
N TRP A 23 4.21 -7.77 6.82
CA TRP A 23 3.78 -7.19 8.09
C TRP A 23 2.51 -7.83 8.65
N GLU A 24 1.52 -8.12 7.81
CA GLU A 24 0.30 -8.81 8.24
C GLU A 24 0.55 -10.25 8.70
N GLU A 25 1.59 -10.92 8.22
CA GLU A 25 2.01 -12.26 8.67
C GLU A 25 2.91 -12.20 9.91
N ALA A 26 3.69 -11.14 10.07
CA ALA A 26 4.64 -11.00 11.18
C ALA A 26 4.02 -10.43 12.46
N THR A 27 2.96 -9.62 12.35
CA THR A 27 2.31 -9.00 13.51
C THR A 27 0.82 -8.80 13.28
N ASP A 28 0.00 -9.11 14.29
CA ASP A 28 -1.42 -8.75 14.31
C ASP A 28 -1.63 -7.23 14.39
N LYS A 29 -0.64 -6.51 14.96
CA LYS A 29 -0.66 -5.06 15.13
C LYS A 29 0.44 -4.40 14.31
N PRO A 30 0.13 -3.91 13.10
CA PRO A 30 1.13 -3.31 12.25
C PRO A 30 1.67 -1.98 12.80
N PRO A 31 2.95 -1.64 12.57
CA PRO A 31 3.56 -0.38 12.98
C PRO A 31 3.00 0.82 12.19
N GLU A 32 3.29 2.04 12.62
CA GLU A 32 2.84 3.27 11.94
C GLU A 32 3.33 3.34 10.48
N ASP A 33 4.51 2.77 10.20
CA ASP A 33 5.05 2.60 8.84
C ASP A 33 4.11 1.85 7.89
N TYR A 34 3.25 0.96 8.42
CA TYR A 34 2.26 0.24 7.64
C TYR A 34 1.26 1.19 6.97
N GLU A 35 0.79 2.21 7.68
CA GLU A 35 -0.14 3.19 7.12
C GLU A 35 0.54 4.04 6.04
N ILE A 36 1.81 4.41 6.24
CA ILE A 36 2.59 5.18 5.27
C ILE A 36 2.76 4.37 3.97
N VAL A 37 3.13 3.10 4.09
CA VAL A 37 3.29 2.21 2.92
C VAL A 37 1.95 1.94 2.24
N ALA A 38 0.87 1.73 3.00
CA ALA A 38 -0.46 1.53 2.45
C ALA A 38 -0.96 2.79 1.71
N ALA A 39 -0.71 3.98 2.23
CA ALA A 39 -1.05 5.25 1.59
C ALA A 39 -0.26 5.44 0.27
N ASN A 40 1.05 5.23 0.30
CA ASN A 40 1.90 5.30 -0.90
C ASN A 40 1.45 4.32 -1.99
N TYR A 41 1.05 3.10 -1.60
CA TYR A 41 0.52 2.13 -2.55
C TYR A 41 -0.86 2.52 -3.07
N ALA A 42 -1.72 3.12 -2.24
CA ALA A 42 -3.01 3.65 -2.68
C ALA A 42 -2.84 4.76 -3.73
N ASP A 43 -1.89 5.67 -3.54
CA ASP A 43 -1.60 6.75 -4.49
C ASP A 43 -1.01 6.24 -5.81
N LEU A 44 -0.14 5.23 -5.73
CA LEU A 44 0.33 4.50 -6.91
C LEU A 44 -0.84 3.84 -7.66
N LEU A 45 -1.75 3.17 -6.95
CA LEU A 45 -2.93 2.54 -7.55
C LEU A 45 -3.85 3.57 -8.20
N ARG A 46 -4.03 4.76 -7.61
CA ARG A 46 -4.77 5.87 -8.22
C ARG A 46 -4.11 6.34 -9.51
N SER A 47 -2.79 6.52 -9.50
CA SER A 47 -2.01 6.90 -10.69
C SER A 47 -2.10 5.88 -11.82
N LEU A 48 -2.31 4.60 -11.48
CA LEU A 48 -2.55 3.50 -12.42
C LEU A 48 -4.02 3.36 -12.86
N GLY A 49 -4.91 4.28 -12.48
CA GLY A 49 -6.35 4.21 -12.76
C GLY A 49 -7.11 3.17 -11.92
N LYS A 50 -6.45 2.54 -10.94
CA LYS A 50 -7.00 1.49 -10.06
C LYS A 50 -7.59 2.08 -8.77
N ALA A 51 -8.36 3.16 -8.87
CA ALA A 51 -8.90 3.89 -7.72
C ALA A 51 -9.74 3.02 -6.75
N ARG A 52 -10.50 2.05 -7.27
CA ARG A 52 -11.25 1.08 -6.44
C ARG A 52 -10.33 0.23 -5.55
N LYS A 53 -9.18 -0.20 -6.08
CA LYS A 53 -8.20 -0.98 -5.30
C LYS A 53 -7.51 -0.12 -4.25
N ALA A 54 -7.22 1.14 -4.57
CA ALA A 54 -6.67 2.11 -3.61
C ALA A 54 -7.60 2.29 -2.39
N GLN A 55 -8.90 2.50 -2.62
CA GLN A 55 -9.86 2.66 -1.52
C GLN A 55 -9.98 1.41 -0.64
N GLN A 56 -10.01 0.21 -1.24
CA GLN A 56 -10.04 -1.04 -0.48
C GLN A 56 -8.79 -1.22 0.39
N LEU A 57 -7.61 -0.84 -0.14
CA LEU A 57 -6.36 -0.90 0.58
C LEU A 57 -6.37 0.00 1.81
N GLU A 58 -6.78 1.27 1.64
CA GLU A 58 -6.89 2.22 2.76
C GLU A 58 -7.92 1.77 3.81
N ALA A 59 -9.05 1.19 3.37
CA ALA A 59 -10.04 0.64 4.30
C ALA A 59 -9.47 -0.53 5.12
N ARG A 60 -8.70 -1.42 4.49
CA ARG A 60 -8.03 -2.54 5.17
C ARG A 60 -7.00 -2.03 6.18
N ALA A 61 -6.18 -1.05 5.79
CA ALA A 61 -5.18 -0.47 6.67
C ALA A 61 -5.80 0.19 7.91
N ARG A 62 -6.86 0.98 7.71
CA ARG A 62 -7.62 1.59 8.81
C ARG A 62 -8.25 0.56 9.74
N LYS A 63 -8.74 -0.56 9.21
CA LYS A 63 -9.33 -1.65 10.00
C LYS A 63 -8.28 -2.33 10.88
N ARG A 64 -7.07 -2.57 10.34
CA ARG A 64 -5.94 -3.16 11.08
C ARG A 64 -5.44 -2.27 12.21
N ARG A 65 -5.45 -0.94 12.05
CA ARG A 65 -5.07 0.00 13.12
C ARG A 65 -6.03 -0.01 14.31
N ARG A 66 -7.32 -0.22 14.05
CA ARG A 66 -8.39 -0.19 15.06
C ARG A 66 -8.64 -1.55 15.73
N GLY A 67 -7.93 -2.60 15.31
CA GLY A 67 -8.00 -3.96 15.85
C GLY A 67 -7.07 -4.19 17.02
#